data_AF-A0A9P7F0F3-F1
#
_entry.id   AF-A0A9P7F0F3-F1
#
_cell.length_a   1.000
_cell.length_b   1.000
_cell.length_c   1.000
_cell.angle_alpha   90.00
_cell.angle_beta   90.00
_cell.angle_gamma   90.00
#
_symmetry.space_group_name_H-M   'P 1'
#
loop_
_entity.id
_entity.type
_entity.pdbx_description
1 polymer ?
#
loop_
_entity_poly.entity_id
_entity_poly.type
_entity_poly.pdbx_seq_one_letter_code
_entity_poly.pdbx_strand_id
1 'polypeptide(L)'
;MFERIRHWASVFTGVAVMANRWSPAHRNPKCCPEWFDIMTLVGNYPSTRMKLHNLGIELVYDSGVMVAFCGRLVRHEVDLRTGNRWVWAWFMRDSVHNHFKTPRGEHSLYSEADYAKYSKVEDILNSM
;
A
#
# COMPACT_ATOMS: atom_id res chain seq x y z
N MET A 1 24.01 10.49 3.38
CA MET A 1 22.61 10.03 3.51
C MET A 1 21.64 11.22 3.37
N PHE A 2 21.80 12.27 4.17
CA PHE A 2 20.94 13.46 4.15
C PHE A 2 20.84 14.19 2.80
N GLU A 3 21.92 14.28 2.01
CA GLU A 3 21.86 14.95 0.70
C GLU A 3 20.94 14.24 -0.31
N ARG A 4 20.89 12.90 -0.28
CA ARG A 4 20.05 12.15 -1.24
C ARG A 4 18.55 12.36 -1.01
N ILE A 5 18.14 12.64 0.22
CA ILE A 5 16.73 12.92 0.56
C ILE A 5 16.27 14.24 -0.04
N ARG A 6 17.17 15.23 -0.15
CA ARG A 6 16.85 16.50 -0.82
C ARG A 6 16.55 16.33 -2.31
N HIS A 7 16.99 15.23 -2.91
CA HIS A 7 16.73 14.88 -4.31
C HIS A 7 15.56 13.89 -4.48
N TRP A 8 14.97 13.41 -3.38
CA TRP A 8 13.82 12.53 -3.44
C TRP A 8 12.56 13.34 -3.75
N ALA A 9 12.21 13.42 -5.03
CA ALA A 9 11.12 14.26 -5.54
C ALA A 9 9.72 13.64 -5.39
N SER A 10 9.50 12.77 -4.40
CA SER A 10 8.23 12.07 -4.19
C SER A 10 7.72 12.23 -2.77
N VAL A 11 6.40 12.31 -2.62
CA VAL A 11 5.71 12.32 -1.32
C VAL A 11 5.76 10.96 -0.62
N PHE A 12 6.02 9.88 -1.37
CA PHE A 12 6.14 8.54 -0.82
C PHE A 12 7.52 8.34 -0.20
N THR A 13 7.60 7.80 1.02
CA THR A 13 8.90 7.59 1.68
C THR A 13 9.70 6.42 1.11
N GLY A 14 9.10 5.59 0.26
CA GLY A 14 9.74 4.41 -0.29
C GLY A 14 9.10 3.91 -1.57
N VAL A 15 9.91 3.17 -2.34
CA VAL A 15 9.50 2.43 -3.52
C VAL A 15 10.08 1.03 -3.43
N ALA A 16 9.32 0.03 -3.86
CA ALA A 16 9.80 -1.34 -4.05
C ALA A 16 9.42 -1.85 -5.43
N VAL A 17 10.33 -2.61 -6.03
CA VAL A 17 10.07 -3.35 -7.25
C VAL A 17 10.03 -4.83 -6.91
N MET A 18 8.90 -5.48 -7.17
CA MET A 18 8.69 -6.89 -6.87
C MET A 18 8.63 -7.68 -8.17
N ALA A 19 9.67 -8.46 -8.42
CA ALA A 19 9.75 -9.34 -9.59
C ALA A 19 9.22 -10.75 -9.24
N ASN A 20 8.23 -11.25 -9.99
CA ASN A 20 7.68 -12.62 -9.87
C ASN A 20 7.28 -13.07 -8.46
N ARG A 21 7.09 -12.12 -7.55
CA ARG A 21 6.81 -12.40 -6.14
C ARG A 21 5.31 -12.56 -5.94
N TRP A 22 4.89 -13.69 -5.39
CA TRP A 22 3.53 -13.87 -4.93
C TRP A 22 3.26 -13.02 -3.69
N SER A 23 2.10 -12.39 -3.65
CA SER A 23 1.66 -11.53 -2.56
C SER A 23 0.41 -12.15 -1.94
N PRO A 24 0.56 -13.09 -0.97
CA PRO A 24 -0.57 -13.68 -0.27
C PRO A 24 -1.38 -12.59 0.42
N ALA A 25 -2.64 -12.89 0.76
CA ALA A 25 -3.52 -11.91 1.37
C ALA A 25 -2.98 -11.38 2.71
N HIS A 26 -2.75 -10.06 2.79
CA HIS A 26 -2.15 -9.42 3.97
C HIS A 26 -2.58 -7.95 4.13
N ARG A 27 -2.23 -7.37 5.27
CA ARG A 27 -2.21 -5.91 5.50
C ARG A 27 -0.75 -5.47 5.70
N ASN A 28 -0.50 -4.18 5.54
CA ASN A 28 0.79 -3.55 5.77
C ASN A 28 0.79 -2.88 7.15
N PRO A 29 1.24 -3.58 8.23
CA PRO A 29 1.17 -3.05 9.60
C PRO A 29 2.13 -1.88 9.85
N LYS A 30 3.05 -1.59 8.94
CA LYS A 30 4.03 -0.51 9.09
C LYS A 30 3.62 0.79 8.37
N CYS A 31 2.46 0.79 7.71
CA CYS A 31 1.87 1.96 7.07
C CYS A 31 0.86 2.62 8.02
N CYS A 32 0.65 3.92 7.88
CA CYS A 32 -0.42 4.64 8.57
C CYS A 32 -1.76 4.47 7.85
N PRO A 33 -2.90 4.50 8.58
CA PRO A 33 -4.25 4.48 7.99
C PRO A 33 -4.55 5.60 6.98
N GLU A 34 -3.88 6.74 7.09
CA GLU A 34 -4.05 7.95 6.26
C GLU A 34 -3.35 7.83 4.91
N TRP A 35 -2.46 6.86 4.77
CA TRP A 35 -1.58 6.76 3.62
C TRP A 35 -2.05 5.69 2.66
N PHE A 36 -1.91 6.01 1.37
CA PHE A 36 -2.07 5.04 0.31
C PHE A 36 -0.74 4.40 -0.06
N ASP A 37 -0.84 3.12 -0.39
CA ASP A 37 0.11 2.42 -1.21
C ASP A 37 -0.39 2.51 -2.66
N ILE A 38 0.50 2.82 -3.61
CA ILE A 38 0.20 2.78 -5.04
C ILE A 38 0.93 1.59 -5.63
N MET A 39 0.16 0.65 -6.18
CA MET A 39 0.69 -0.52 -6.87
C MET A 39 0.42 -0.39 -8.37
N THR A 40 1.47 -0.54 -9.17
CA THR A 40 1.38 -0.58 -10.64
C THR A 40 1.95 -1.88 -11.15
N LEU A 41 1.18 -2.60 -11.98
CA LEU A 41 1.69 -3.76 -12.68
C LEU A 41 2.37 -3.33 -13.98
N VAL A 42 3.59 -3.83 -14.20
CA VAL A 42 4.34 -3.63 -15.44
C VAL A 42 4.80 -4.99 -15.97
N GLY A 43 4.56 -5.22 -17.26
CA GLY A 43 5.01 -6.41 -17.97
C GLY A 43 3.86 -7.23 -18.54
N ASN A 44 4.15 -8.12 -19.49
CA ASN A 44 3.11 -8.82 -20.24
C ASN A 44 2.50 -9.97 -19.42
N TYR A 45 1.27 -9.74 -18.91
CA TYR A 45 0.44 -10.76 -18.27
C TYR A 45 -1.01 -10.62 -18.69
N PRO A 46 -1.64 -11.69 -19.18
CA PRO A 46 -3.07 -11.76 -19.26
C PRO A 46 -3.68 -12.12 -17.90
N SER A 47 -4.77 -11.45 -17.54
CA SER A 47 -5.74 -11.92 -16.52
C SER A 47 -5.22 -11.94 -15.08
N THR A 48 -4.37 -10.99 -14.68
CA THR A 48 -3.97 -10.88 -13.27
C THR A 48 -5.12 -10.29 -12.45
N ARG A 49 -5.32 -10.79 -11.23
CA ARG A 49 -6.37 -10.33 -10.32
C ARG A 49 -5.78 -9.78 -9.03
N MET A 50 -6.25 -8.60 -8.63
CA MET A 50 -6.02 -8.06 -7.30
C MET A 50 -7.30 -8.14 -6.49
N LYS A 51 -7.23 -8.73 -5.30
CA LYS A 51 -8.36 -8.84 -4.37
C LYS A 51 -8.18 -7.88 -3.23
N LEU A 52 -9.20 -7.07 -2.96
CA LEU A 52 -9.30 -6.18 -1.80
C LEU A 52 -10.38 -6.77 -0.88
N HIS A 53 -9.96 -7.74 -0.07
CA HIS A 53 -10.81 -8.73 0.58
C HIS A 53 -11.93 -8.10 1.42
N ASN A 54 -11.57 -7.19 2.32
CA ASN A 54 -12.52 -6.54 3.24
C ASN A 54 -13.37 -5.45 2.56
N LEU A 55 -13.17 -5.19 1.27
CA LEU A 55 -14.05 -4.35 0.46
C LEU A 55 -14.96 -5.19 -0.45
N GLY A 56 -14.76 -6.52 -0.53
CA GLY A 56 -15.47 -7.38 -1.47
C GLY A 56 -15.17 -7.08 -2.94
N ILE A 57 -14.02 -6.45 -3.24
CA ILE A 57 -13.66 -6.02 -4.59
C ILE A 57 -12.59 -6.95 -5.18
N GLU A 58 -12.79 -7.37 -6.42
CA GLU A 58 -11.77 -7.99 -7.26
C GLU A 58 -11.57 -7.18 -8.54
N LEU A 59 -10.33 -6.77 -8.79
CA LEU A 59 -9.95 -5.95 -9.93
C LEU A 59 -9.20 -6.78 -10.98
N VAL A 60 -9.48 -6.52 -12.25
CA VAL A 60 -8.54 -6.86 -13.33
C VAL A 60 -7.32 -5.96 -13.13
N TYR A 61 -6.18 -6.58 -12.85
CA TYR A 61 -4.95 -5.89 -12.49
C TYR A 61 -3.85 -6.22 -13.50
N ASP A 62 -4.10 -5.90 -14.76
CA ASP A 62 -3.19 -6.16 -15.89
C ASP A 62 -2.11 -5.07 -16.05
N SER A 63 -1.19 -5.26 -16.99
CA SER A 63 -0.10 -4.31 -17.25
C SER A 63 -0.61 -2.89 -17.48
N GLY A 64 0.00 -1.92 -16.80
CA GLY A 64 -0.39 -0.51 -16.85
C GLY A 64 -1.50 -0.13 -15.87
N VAL A 65 -2.17 -1.09 -15.24
CA VAL A 65 -3.14 -0.79 -14.19
C VAL A 65 -2.42 -0.33 -12.93
N MET A 66 -2.91 0.79 -12.39
CA MET A 66 -2.48 1.36 -11.12
C MET A 66 -3.64 1.29 -10.13
N VAL A 67 -3.39 0.76 -8.93
CA VAL A 67 -4.37 0.71 -7.85
C VAL A 67 -3.79 1.42 -6.64
N ALA A 68 -4.51 2.41 -6.14
CA ALA A 68 -4.18 3.13 -4.91
C ALA A 68 -5.15 2.69 -3.81
N PHE A 69 -4.62 2.26 -2.67
CA PHE A 69 -5.42 1.85 -1.51
C PHE A 69 -4.62 1.99 -0.22
N CYS A 70 -5.29 2.07 0.93
CA CYS A 70 -4.60 2.06 2.21
C CYS A 70 -4.22 0.63 2.59
N GLY A 71 -2.95 0.23 2.45
CA GLY A 71 -2.51 -1.12 2.79
C GLY A 71 -2.60 -1.46 4.27
N ARG A 72 -2.70 -0.45 5.16
CA ARG A 72 -2.95 -0.67 6.59
C ARG A 72 -4.37 -1.16 6.84
N LEU A 73 -5.37 -0.57 6.17
CA LEU A 73 -6.79 -0.88 6.37
C LEU A 73 -7.27 -2.02 5.45
N VAL A 74 -6.82 -2.02 4.20
CA VAL A 74 -7.29 -2.93 3.16
C VAL A 74 -6.43 -4.20 3.12
N ARG A 75 -7.06 -5.34 3.43
CA ARG A 75 -6.45 -6.66 3.27
C ARG A 75 -6.42 -7.00 1.79
N HIS A 76 -5.23 -7.09 1.22
CA HIS A 76 -5.03 -7.21 -0.22
C HIS A 76 -4.18 -8.41 -0.59
N GLU A 77 -4.44 -8.94 -1.78
CA GLU A 77 -3.75 -10.07 -2.39
C GLU A 77 -3.56 -9.81 -3.88
N VAL A 78 -2.46 -10.31 -4.45
CA VAL A 78 -2.34 -10.42 -5.89
C VAL A 78 -2.09 -11.88 -6.26
N ASP A 79 -3.06 -12.46 -6.96
CA ASP A 79 -2.99 -13.83 -7.45
C ASP A 79 -1.93 -13.92 -8.56
N LEU A 80 -1.01 -14.88 -8.42
CA LEU A 80 -0.01 -15.19 -9.45
C LEU A 80 -0.35 -16.52 -10.10
N ARG A 81 -0.77 -16.47 -11.36
CA ARG A 81 -1.05 -17.68 -12.14
C ARG A 81 0.17 -18.12 -12.94
N THR A 82 0.75 -17.27 -13.79
CA THR A 82 1.90 -17.61 -14.67
C THR A 82 2.52 -16.36 -15.33
N GLY A 83 3.85 -16.21 -15.43
CA GLY A 83 4.55 -15.21 -16.29
C GLY A 83 5.81 -14.52 -15.68
N ASN A 84 6.27 -13.38 -16.24
CA ASN A 84 7.37 -12.52 -15.73
C ASN A 84 6.97 -11.07 -15.32
N ARG A 85 6.69 -10.82 -14.03
CA ARG A 85 5.95 -9.67 -13.46
C ARG A 85 6.89 -8.73 -12.76
N TRP A 86 6.65 -7.44 -12.94
CA TRP A 86 7.25 -6.39 -12.15
C TRP A 86 6.12 -5.56 -11.56
N VAL A 87 6.01 -5.52 -10.23
CA VAL A 87 5.14 -4.56 -9.55
C VAL A 87 5.97 -3.45 -8.97
N TRP A 88 5.60 -2.22 -9.30
CA TRP A 88 6.10 -1.03 -8.62
C TRP A 88 5.13 -0.70 -7.50
N ALA A 89 5.63 -0.70 -6.27
CA ALA A 89 4.87 -0.33 -5.09
C ALA A 89 5.49 0.93 -4.49
N TRP A 90 4.74 2.02 -4.53
CA TRP A 90 5.05 3.25 -3.81
C TRP A 90 4.30 3.24 -2.48
N PHE A 91 5.00 3.49 -1.38
CA PHE A 91 4.43 3.39 -0.05
C PHE A 91 5.07 4.39 0.93
N MET A 92 4.37 4.67 2.01
CA MET A 92 4.83 5.54 3.09
C MET A 92 5.08 4.75 4.38
N ARG A 93 6.10 5.15 5.14
CA ARG A 93 6.49 4.54 6.41
C ARG A 93 6.86 5.57 7.46
N ASP A 94 6.24 5.40 8.61
CA ASP A 94 6.50 6.22 9.79
C ASP A 94 7.95 6.19 10.24
N SER A 95 8.57 5.01 10.14
CA SER A 95 9.96 4.84 10.54
C SER A 95 10.91 5.77 9.78
N VAL A 96 10.57 6.15 8.54
CA VAL A 96 11.38 7.09 7.75
C VAL A 96 11.24 8.51 8.30
N HIS A 97 10.01 8.97 8.52
CA HIS A 97 9.74 10.28 9.14
C HIS A 97 10.38 10.41 10.52
N ASN A 98 10.21 9.40 11.37
CA ASN A 98 10.78 9.36 12.72
C ASN A 98 12.32 9.37 12.69
N HIS A 99 12.92 8.62 11.77
CA HIS A 99 14.38 8.56 11.66
C HIS A 99 14.99 9.91 11.23
N PHE A 100 14.35 10.60 10.29
CA PHE A 100 14.82 11.90 9.80
C PHE A 100 14.26 13.10 10.57
N LYS A 101 13.45 12.84 11.61
CA LYS A 101 12.76 13.87 12.40
C LYS A 101 11.98 14.85 11.53
N THR A 102 11.39 14.34 10.44
CA THR A 102 10.52 15.13 9.56
C THR A 102 9.07 14.93 9.99
N PRO A 103 8.29 16.01 10.16
CA PRO A 103 6.88 15.88 10.52
C PRO A 103 6.12 15.13 9.42
N ARG A 104 5.05 14.43 9.81
CA ARG A 104 4.05 13.95 8.86
C ARG A 104 3.33 15.16 8.26
N GLY A 105 2.77 15.03 7.06
CA GLY A 105 1.92 16.09 6.50
C GLY A 105 0.68 16.29 7.39
N GLU A 106 0.36 17.53 7.77
CA GLU A 106 -0.79 17.85 8.64
C GLU A 106 -2.12 17.33 8.09
N HIS A 107 -2.29 17.33 6.76
CA HIS A 107 -3.49 16.82 6.09
C HIS A 107 -3.65 15.29 6.16
N SER A 108 -2.67 14.58 6.75
CA SER A 108 -2.62 13.13 6.85
C SER A 108 -2.54 12.65 8.31
N LEU A 109 -3.12 13.41 9.24
CA LEU A 109 -3.21 13.03 10.64
C LEU A 109 -4.68 12.81 11.03
N TYR A 110 -5.06 11.56 11.30
CA TYR A 110 -6.25 11.27 12.09
C TYR A 110 -6.01 11.69 13.54
N SER A 111 -7.04 12.22 14.20
CA SER A 111 -6.98 12.45 15.64
C SER A 111 -7.03 11.12 16.40
N GLU A 112 -6.54 11.06 17.64
CA GLU A 112 -6.69 9.86 18.48
C GLU A 112 -8.16 9.44 18.65
N ALA A 113 -9.09 10.40 18.60
CA ALA A 113 -10.52 10.14 18.63
C ALA A 113 -11.02 9.42 17.36
N ASP A 114 -10.42 9.71 16.20
CA ASP A 114 -10.70 9.01 14.96
C ASP A 114 -10.15 7.58 14.99
N TYR A 115 -8.94 7.39 15.51
CA TYR A 115 -8.32 6.05 15.62
C TYR A 115 -9.16 5.09 16.49
N ALA A 116 -9.73 5.57 17.60
CA ALA A 116 -10.64 4.81 18.46
C ALA A 116 -12.00 4.49 17.82
N LYS A 117 -12.41 5.26 16.80
CA LYS A 117 -13.61 4.99 16.01
C LYS A 117 -13.35 3.88 14.98
N TYR A 118 -12.12 3.79 14.47
CA TYR A 118 -11.72 2.77 13.51
C TYR A 118 -11.25 1.46 14.15
N SER A 119 -10.89 1.38 15.43
CA SER A 119 -10.74 0.07 16.09
C SER A 119 -12.05 -0.74 16.00
N LYS A 120 -13.20 -0.07 16.13
CA LYS A 120 -14.52 -0.67 15.88
C LYS A 120 -14.78 -0.99 14.40
N VAL A 121 -14.21 -0.24 13.47
CA VAL A 121 -14.28 -0.56 12.03
C VAL A 121 -13.35 -1.72 11.70
N GLU A 122 -12.18 -1.83 12.33
CA GLU A 122 -11.31 -3.01 12.27
C GLU A 122 -12.05 -4.23 12.82
N ASP A 123 -12.79 -4.10 13.92
CA ASP A 123 -13.65 -5.19 14.44
C ASP A 123 -14.73 -5.60 13.41
N ILE A 124 -15.39 -4.64 12.76
CA ILE A 124 -16.38 -4.92 11.70
C ILE A 124 -15.71 -5.57 10.47
N LEU A 125 -14.57 -5.06 10.02
CA LEU A 125 -13.82 -5.56 8.86
C LEU A 125 -13.10 -6.89 9.14
N ASN A 126 -12.91 -7.27 10.40
CA ASN A 126 -12.36 -8.56 10.83
C ASN A 126 -13.46 -9.59 11.14
N SER A 127 -14.73 -9.18 11.20
CA SER A 127 -15.90 -10.05 11.41
C SER A 127 -16.56 -10.53 10.11
N MET A 128 -16.09 -10.06 8.94
CA MET A 128 -16.47 -10.49 7.59
C MET A 128 -15.36 -11.33 6.97
#